data_AF-A0A257JG69-F1
#
_entry.id   AF-A0A257JG69-F1
#
_cell.length_a   1.000
_cell.length_b   1.000
_cell.length_c   1.000
_cell.angle_alpha   90.00
_cell.angle_beta   90.00
_cell.angle_gamma   90.00
#
_symmetry.space_group_name_H-M   'P 1'
#
loop_
_entity.id
_entity.type
_entity.pdbx_description
1 polymer ?
#
loop_
_entity_poly.entity_id
_entity_poly.type
_entity_poly.pdbx_seq_one_letter_code
_entity_poly.pdbx_strand_id
1 'polypeptide(L)'
;MTTIALAIRSVLEATEPREKVLRARDVARDWRAGRLAHVFDVDMPERPGRPEHPELLPPNKMPHRRRAGSLASKVAMMHAFAHIEFSAIDLAFDIAGRFGAGLPRDFITDWLSVGAEEAMHFMLIERRLHALGSHYGAHPAH
;
A
#
# COMPACT_ATOMS: atom_id res chain seq x y z
N MET A 1 21.47 -14.56 -2.31
CA MET A 1 20.95 -13.33 -2.94
C MET A 1 19.44 -13.35 -2.75
N THR A 2 18.83 -12.30 -2.24
CA THR A 2 17.38 -12.25 -2.00
C THR A 2 16.63 -12.31 -3.32
N THR A 3 15.57 -13.12 -3.40
CA THR A 3 14.73 -13.22 -4.60
C THR A 3 13.69 -12.10 -4.62
N ILE A 4 13.22 -11.72 -5.81
CA ILE A 4 12.18 -10.70 -5.93
C ILE A 4 10.86 -11.17 -5.31
N ALA A 5 10.51 -12.46 -5.40
CA ALA A 5 9.31 -12.98 -4.75
C ALA A 5 9.39 -12.88 -3.22
N LEU A 6 10.51 -13.25 -2.60
CA LEU A 6 10.67 -13.10 -1.15
C LEU A 6 10.57 -11.63 -0.72
N ALA A 7 11.17 -10.73 -1.50
CA ALA A 7 11.10 -9.29 -1.25
C ALA A 7 9.66 -8.76 -1.37
N ILE A 8 8.93 -9.11 -2.42
CA ILE A 8 7.51 -8.74 -2.62
C ILE A 8 6.65 -9.29 -1.48
N ARG A 9 6.81 -10.57 -1.14
CA ARG A 9 6.07 -11.21 -0.07
C ARG A 9 6.24 -10.47 1.26
N SER A 10 7.44 -9.96 1.55
CA SER A 10 7.68 -9.17 2.76
C SER A 10 6.85 -7.88 2.81
N VAL A 11 6.55 -7.24 1.67
CA VAL A 11 5.66 -6.06 1.61
C VAL A 11 4.23 -6.49 1.88
N LEU A 12 3.80 -7.59 1.25
CA LEU A 12 2.46 -8.12 1.40
C LEU A 12 2.19 -8.66 2.81
N GLU A 13 3.19 -9.14 3.54
CA GLU A 13 3.01 -9.61 4.92
C GLU A 13 3.04 -8.49 5.96
N ALA A 14 3.53 -7.29 5.62
CA ALA A 14 3.57 -6.17 6.55
C ALA A 14 2.15 -5.71 6.92
N THR A 15 1.86 -5.64 8.22
CA THR A 15 0.57 -5.14 8.73
C THR A 15 0.65 -3.66 9.09
N GLU A 16 1.81 -3.20 9.57
CA GLU A 16 2.02 -1.81 9.98
C GLU A 16 2.20 -0.88 8.78
N PRO A 17 1.44 0.22 8.65
CA PRO A 17 1.46 1.04 7.44
C PRO A 17 2.83 1.63 7.10
N ARG A 18 3.54 2.13 8.13
CA ARG A 18 4.88 2.70 7.95
C ARG A 18 5.90 1.65 7.53
N GLU A 19 5.80 0.45 8.10
CA GLU A 19 6.66 -0.66 7.70
C GLU A 19 6.41 -1.08 6.25
N LYS A 20 5.13 -1.21 5.86
CA LYS A 20 4.75 -1.56 4.49
C LYS A 20 5.31 -0.55 3.48
N VAL A 21 5.15 0.75 3.76
CA VAL A 21 5.72 1.83 2.93
C VAL A 21 7.23 1.71 2.79
N LEU A 22 7.94 1.49 3.91
CA LEU A 22 9.39 1.37 3.91
C LEU A 22 9.84 0.17 3.05
N ARG A 23 9.23 -1.01 3.30
CA ARG A 23 9.51 -2.23 2.54
C ARG A 23 9.21 -2.03 1.05
N ALA A 24 8.06 -1.45 0.69
CA ALA A 24 7.70 -1.20 -0.71
C ALA A 24 8.77 -0.37 -1.43
N ARG A 25 9.23 0.71 -0.80
CA ARG A 25 10.27 1.57 -1.37
C ARG A 25 11.64 0.91 -1.44
N ASP A 26 12.00 0.14 -0.42
CA ASP A 26 13.25 -0.61 -0.38
C ASP A 26 13.30 -1.68 -1.48
N VAL A 27 12.22 -2.44 -1.68
CA VAL A 27 12.12 -3.44 -2.74
C VAL A 27 12.25 -2.81 -4.12
N ALA A 28 11.51 -1.72 -4.39
CA ALA A 28 11.61 -1.04 -5.67
C ALA A 28 13.01 -0.43 -5.93
N ARG A 29 13.69 0.06 -4.89
CA ARG A 29 15.08 0.54 -4.98
C ARG A 29 16.04 -0.60 -5.26
N ASP A 30 15.93 -1.70 -4.52
CA ASP A 30 16.85 -2.84 -4.59
C ASP A 30 16.68 -3.60 -5.93
N TRP A 31 15.45 -3.69 -6.44
CA TRP A 31 15.15 -4.21 -7.77
C TRP A 31 15.85 -3.40 -8.87
N ARG A 32 15.67 -2.07 -8.87
CA ARG A 32 16.29 -1.16 -9.85
C ARG A 32 17.81 -1.20 -9.80
N ALA A 33 18.37 -1.40 -8.61
CA ALA A 33 19.82 -1.54 -8.43
C ALA A 33 20.38 -2.94 -8.77
N GLY A 34 19.54 -3.87 -9.24
CA GLY A 34 19.97 -5.23 -9.58
C GLY A 34 20.34 -6.11 -8.39
N ARG A 35 19.92 -5.73 -7.16
CA ARG A 35 20.25 -6.48 -5.92
C ARG A 35 19.35 -7.69 -5.67
N LEU A 36 18.26 -7.82 -6.41
CA LEU A 36 17.27 -8.87 -6.26
C LEU A 36 17.27 -9.80 -7.48
N ALA A 37 17.21 -11.11 -7.23
CA ALA A 37 17.18 -12.11 -8.29
C ALA A 37 15.78 -12.16 -8.91
N HIS A 38 15.70 -12.26 -10.24
CA HIS A 38 14.43 -12.48 -10.94
C HIS A 38 13.99 -13.95 -10.80
N VAL A 39 13.59 -14.31 -9.59
CA VAL A 39 13.23 -15.67 -9.17
C VAL A 39 11.95 -15.59 -8.33
N PHE A 40 11.04 -16.52 -8.60
CA PHE A 40 9.75 -16.67 -7.91
C PHE A 40 9.69 -18.03 -7.23
N ASP A 41 10.29 -18.11 -6.04
CA ASP A 41 10.52 -19.33 -5.25
C ASP A 41 9.65 -19.42 -3.99
N VAL A 42 8.76 -18.45 -3.77
CA VAL A 42 7.81 -18.43 -2.65
C VAL A 42 6.42 -18.02 -3.13
N ASP A 43 5.39 -18.60 -2.53
CA ASP A 43 4.00 -18.22 -2.78
C ASP A 43 3.68 -16.87 -2.11
N MET A 44 2.81 -16.09 -2.75
CA MET A 44 2.24 -14.88 -2.14
C MET A 44 1.18 -15.26 -1.11
N PRO A 45 1.02 -14.48 -0.02
CA PRO A 45 -0.04 -14.73 0.95
C PRO A 45 -1.42 -14.67 0.28
N GLU A 46 -2.43 -15.36 0.81
CA GLU A 46 -3.79 -15.31 0.25
C GLU A 46 -4.36 -13.90 0.22
N ARG A 47 -3.99 -13.07 1.20
CA ARG A 47 -4.34 -11.67 1.29
C ARG A 47 -3.15 -10.85 1.81
N PRO A 48 -2.99 -9.61 1.34
CA PRO A 48 -2.07 -8.67 1.97
C PRO A 48 -2.42 -8.45 3.45
N GLY A 49 -1.39 -8.31 4.27
CA GLY A 49 -1.44 -7.97 5.68
C GLY A 49 -2.09 -6.60 5.86
N ARG A 50 -2.93 -6.50 6.88
CA ARG A 50 -3.71 -5.30 7.17
C ARG A 50 -3.43 -4.83 8.60
N PRO A 51 -3.39 -3.51 8.84
CA PRO A 51 -3.38 -2.96 10.19
C PRO A 51 -4.70 -3.23 10.91
N GLU A 52 -4.70 -3.08 12.24
CA GLU A 52 -5.91 -3.17 13.06
C GLU A 52 -6.95 -2.10 12.69
N HIS A 53 -6.49 -0.93 12.23
CA HIS A 53 -7.32 0.18 11.76
C HIS A 53 -6.85 0.67 10.39
N PRO A 54 -7.75 1.13 9.50
CA PRO A 54 -9.17 1.44 9.72
C PRO A 54 -10.09 0.22 9.82
N GLU A 55 -11.18 0.36 10.58
CA GLU A 55 -12.28 -0.61 10.55
C GLU A 55 -12.90 -0.64 9.15
N LEU A 56 -13.03 -1.83 8.56
CA LEU A 56 -13.67 -1.99 7.25
C LEU A 56 -15.16 -2.24 7.43
N LEU A 57 -15.97 -1.29 6.97
CA LEU A 57 -17.42 -1.33 7.02
C LEU A 57 -17.99 -1.53 5.62
N PRO A 58 -19.10 -2.29 5.47
CA PRO A 58 -19.81 -2.34 4.20
C PRO A 58 -20.35 -0.93 3.84
N PRO A 59 -20.52 -0.60 2.55
CA PRO A 59 -20.91 0.75 2.11
C PRO A 59 -22.18 1.31 2.77
N ASN A 60 -23.14 0.44 3.11
CA ASN A 60 -24.39 0.80 3.78
C ASN A 60 -24.25 1.09 5.29
N LYS A 61 -23.08 0.84 5.88
CA LYS A 61 -22.73 1.14 7.27
C LYS A 61 -21.74 2.30 7.41
N MET A 62 -21.28 2.87 6.29
CA MET A 62 -20.37 4.01 6.30
C MET A 62 -21.04 5.24 6.94
N PRO A 63 -20.31 6.03 7.75
CA PRO A 63 -20.83 7.26 8.34
C PRO A 63 -21.37 8.22 7.29
N HIS A 64 -22.47 8.93 7.60
CA HIS A 64 -23.02 9.93 6.71
C HIS A 64 -21.99 11.02 6.38
N ARG A 65 -21.97 11.42 5.10
CA ARG A 65 -21.11 12.51 4.63
C ARG A 65 -21.44 13.80 5.39
N ARG A 66 -20.41 14.42 5.96
CA ARG A 66 -20.55 15.71 6.66
C ARG A 66 -20.73 16.84 5.64
N ARG A 67 -21.16 18.02 6.13
CA ARG A 67 -21.30 19.23 5.31
C ARG A 67 -20.04 19.47 4.48
N ALA A 68 -20.22 19.58 3.16
CA ALA A 68 -19.14 19.84 2.22
C ALA A 68 -18.39 21.13 2.60
N GLY A 69 -17.06 21.10 2.50
CA GLY A 69 -16.19 22.23 2.83
C GLY A 69 -15.81 22.34 4.32
N SER A 70 -16.42 21.55 5.21
CA SER A 70 -16.01 21.51 6.63
C SER A 70 -14.65 20.83 6.80
N LEU A 71 -13.90 21.21 7.84
CA LEU A 71 -12.64 20.53 8.21
C LEU A 71 -12.84 19.02 8.34
N ALA A 72 -13.95 18.60 8.96
CA ALA A 72 -14.24 17.19 9.14
C ALA A 72 -14.51 16.45 7.81
N SER A 73 -15.18 17.07 6.83
CA SER A 73 -15.30 16.49 5.48
C SER A 73 -13.95 16.38 4.78
N LYS A 74 -13.05 17.34 4.99
CA LYS A 74 -11.68 17.32 4.43
C LYS A 74 -10.84 16.21 5.04
N VAL A 75 -10.90 16.02 6.36
CA VAL A 75 -10.21 14.92 7.06
C VAL A 75 -10.73 13.57 6.57
N ALA A 76 -12.05 13.38 6.48
CA ALA A 76 -12.63 12.13 5.99
C ALA A 76 -12.20 11.82 4.53
N MET A 77 -12.17 12.84 3.66
CA MET A 77 -11.71 12.68 2.28
C MET A 77 -10.23 12.29 2.19
N MET A 78 -9.36 12.96 2.96
CA MET A 78 -7.94 12.60 2.96
C MET A 78 -7.69 11.23 3.58
N HIS A 79 -8.44 10.84 4.61
CA HIS A 79 -8.37 9.48 5.15
C HIS A 79 -8.76 8.44 4.11
N ALA A 80 -9.84 8.68 3.35
CA ALA A 80 -10.23 7.82 2.24
C ALA A 80 -9.15 7.73 1.16
N PHE A 81 -8.50 8.83 0.79
CA PHE A 81 -7.36 8.80 -0.14
C PHE A 81 -6.19 7.99 0.42
N ALA A 82 -5.82 8.17 1.69
CA ALA A 82 -4.79 7.34 2.32
C ALA A 82 -5.14 5.85 2.26
N HIS A 83 -6.42 5.48 2.43
CA HIS A 83 -6.84 4.09 2.30
C HIS A 83 -6.71 3.54 0.87
N ILE A 84 -7.04 4.37 -0.13
CA ILE A 84 -6.87 4.03 -1.55
C ILE A 84 -5.39 3.82 -1.85
N GLU A 85 -4.50 4.74 -1.46
CA GLU A 85 -3.06 4.59 -1.69
C GLU A 85 -2.50 3.34 -1.01
N PHE A 86 -2.88 3.08 0.23
CA PHE A 86 -2.46 1.88 0.96
C PHE A 86 -2.87 0.60 0.23
N SER A 87 -4.11 0.56 -0.26
CA SER A 87 -4.63 -0.58 -1.03
C SER A 87 -3.96 -0.71 -2.40
N ALA A 88 -3.52 0.40 -2.99
CA ALA A 88 -2.81 0.41 -4.27
C ALA A 88 -1.38 -0.14 -4.14
N ILE A 89 -0.69 0.09 -3.00
CA ILE A 89 0.57 -0.60 -2.67
C ILE A 89 0.32 -2.11 -2.69
N ASP A 90 -0.70 -2.58 -1.96
CA ASP A 90 -1.04 -3.99 -1.89
C ASP A 90 -1.30 -4.60 -3.27
N LEU A 91 -2.12 -3.93 -4.08
CA LEU A 91 -2.46 -4.37 -5.43
C LEU A 91 -1.22 -4.47 -6.32
N ALA A 92 -0.36 -3.45 -6.32
CA ALA A 92 0.82 -3.40 -7.17
C ALA A 92 1.81 -4.55 -6.84
N PHE A 93 2.06 -4.77 -5.55
CA PHE A 93 2.94 -5.84 -5.10
C PHE A 93 2.32 -7.23 -5.30
N ASP A 94 1.00 -7.38 -5.12
CA ASP A 94 0.31 -8.66 -5.35
C ASP A 94 0.34 -9.06 -6.83
N ILE A 95 0.11 -8.11 -7.75
CA ILE A 95 0.21 -8.36 -9.19
C ILE A 95 1.64 -8.76 -9.58
N ALA A 96 2.64 -8.01 -9.11
CA ALA A 96 4.04 -8.33 -9.37
C ALA A 96 4.41 -9.73 -8.84
N GLY A 97 3.97 -10.05 -7.62
CA GLY A 97 4.26 -11.32 -6.96
C GLY A 97 3.60 -12.53 -7.61
N ARG A 98 2.32 -12.41 -8.00
CA ARG A 98 1.55 -13.54 -8.55
C ARG A 98 1.82 -13.83 -10.02
N PHE A 99 2.08 -12.80 -10.82
CA PHE A 99 2.16 -12.96 -12.28
C PHE A 99 3.59 -12.85 -12.82
N GLY A 100 4.55 -12.44 -11.99
CA GLY A 100 5.89 -12.12 -12.47
C GLY A 100 6.74 -13.27 -13.00
N ALA A 101 6.52 -14.50 -12.52
CA ALA A 101 7.33 -15.65 -12.90
C ALA A 101 7.37 -15.92 -14.42
N GLY A 102 6.27 -15.62 -15.12
CA GLY A 102 6.13 -15.84 -16.56
C GLY A 102 6.27 -14.58 -17.42
N LEU A 103 6.56 -13.43 -16.81
CA LEU A 103 6.52 -12.14 -17.50
C LEU A 103 7.90 -11.49 -17.59
N PRO A 104 8.09 -10.56 -18.55
CA PRO A 104 9.36 -9.84 -18.69
C PRO A 104 9.71 -9.06 -17.43
N ARG A 105 11.01 -8.83 -17.22
CA ARG A 105 11.53 -8.02 -16.10
C ARG A 105 10.84 -6.66 -15.98
N ASP A 106 10.53 -6.03 -17.11
CA ASP A 106 9.93 -4.68 -17.15
C ASP A 106 8.51 -4.66 -16.58
N PHE A 107 7.73 -5.73 -16.75
CA PHE A 107 6.42 -5.86 -16.09
C PHE A 107 6.53 -5.69 -14.58
N ILE A 108 7.56 -6.30 -13.98
CA ILE A 108 7.83 -6.19 -12.54
C ILE A 108 8.37 -4.81 -12.19
N THR A 109 9.25 -4.26 -13.01
CA THR A 109 9.76 -2.90 -12.82
C THR A 109 8.62 -1.88 -12.76
N ASP A 110 7.65 -1.97 -13.65
CA ASP A 110 6.51 -1.04 -13.71
C ASP A 110 5.63 -1.16 -12.46
N TRP A 111 5.23 -2.37 -12.07
CA TRP A 111 4.40 -2.58 -10.88
C TRP A 111 5.11 -2.20 -9.57
N LEU A 112 6.41 -2.50 -9.43
CA LEU A 112 7.16 -2.06 -8.26
C LEU A 112 7.32 -0.53 -8.22
N SER A 113 7.38 0.12 -9.38
CA SER A 113 7.44 1.59 -9.46
C SER A 113 6.11 2.20 -9.02
N VAL A 114 4.97 1.69 -9.52
CA VAL A 114 3.63 2.08 -9.07
C VAL A 114 3.51 1.90 -7.55
N GLY A 115 3.81 0.72 -7.01
CA GLY A 115 3.71 0.48 -5.57
C GLY A 115 4.59 1.40 -4.73
N ALA A 116 5.77 1.80 -5.22
CA ALA A 116 6.63 2.76 -4.55
C ALA A 116 6.12 4.21 -4.62
N GLU A 117 5.44 4.59 -5.70
CA GLU A 117 4.79 5.89 -5.86
C GLU A 117 3.59 6.02 -4.91
N GLU A 118 2.72 5.02 -4.85
CA GLU A 118 1.57 5.03 -3.93
C GLU A 118 2.01 5.00 -2.46
N ALA A 119 3.12 4.33 -2.15
CA ALA A 119 3.76 4.41 -0.84
C ALA A 119 4.22 5.84 -0.49
N MET A 120 4.67 6.62 -1.48
CA MET A 120 5.03 8.02 -1.29
C MET A 120 3.79 8.91 -1.14
N HIS A 121 2.76 8.71 -1.96
CA HIS A 121 1.48 9.41 -1.84
C HIS A 121 0.83 9.18 -0.46
N PHE A 122 0.80 7.93 0.00
CA PHE A 122 0.32 7.58 1.34
C PHE A 122 1.00 8.41 2.42
N MET A 123 2.34 8.49 2.43
CA MET A 123 3.09 9.25 3.43
C MET A 123 2.83 10.76 3.38
N LEU A 124 2.60 11.32 2.19
CA LEU A 124 2.24 12.74 2.04
C LEU A 124 0.86 13.00 2.65
N ILE A 125 -0.09 12.10 2.41
CA ILE A 125 -1.46 12.19 2.94
C ILE A 125 -1.47 11.96 4.45
N GLU A 126 -0.76 10.95 4.97
CA GLU A 126 -0.62 10.66 6.41
C GLU A 126 -0.07 11.89 7.15
N ARG A 127 1.01 12.50 6.63
CA ARG A 127 1.58 13.74 7.19
C ARG A 127 0.55 14.87 7.19
N ARG A 128 -0.24 14.99 6.12
CA ARG A 128 -1.26 16.02 6.02
C ARG A 128 -2.43 15.76 6.98
N LEU A 129 -2.81 14.51 7.22
CA LEU A 129 -3.79 14.11 8.23
C LEU A 129 -3.32 14.48 9.63
N HIS A 130 -2.07 14.19 9.97
CA HIS A 130 -1.48 14.60 11.25
C HIS A 130 -1.50 16.12 11.44
N ALA A 131 -1.17 16.90 10.40
CA ALA A 131 -1.27 18.36 10.45
C ALA A 131 -2.71 18.89 10.64
N LEU A 132 -3.73 18.07 10.37
CA LEU A 132 -5.14 18.38 10.63
C LEU A 132 -5.66 17.79 11.96
N GLY A 133 -4.79 17.20 12.79
CA GLY A 133 -5.16 16.58 14.06
C GLY A 133 -5.83 15.20 13.93
N SER A 134 -5.58 14.49 12.82
CA SER A 134 -6.09 13.13 12.56
C SER A 134 -4.94 12.19 12.16
N HIS A 135 -5.25 10.95 11.81
CA HIS A 135 -4.29 9.95 11.35
C HIS A 135 -4.98 8.88 10.48
N TYR A 136 -4.20 8.13 9.71
CA TYR A 136 -4.74 6.95 9.02
C TYR A 136 -5.22 5.91 10.04
N GLY A 137 -6.41 5.37 9.84
CA GLY A 137 -7.09 4.53 10.84
C GLY A 137 -8.08 5.26 11.76
N ALA A 138 -8.07 6.59 11.83
CA ALA A 138 -8.99 7.37 12.68
C ALA A 138 -10.46 7.36 12.23
N HIS A 139 -10.72 6.92 11.00
CA HIS A 139 -12.05 6.76 10.42
C HIS A 139 -12.18 5.34 9.84
N PRO A 140 -13.41 4.80 9.72
CA PRO A 140 -13.63 3.55 9.00
C PRO A 140 -13.39 3.73 7.50
N ALA A 141 -13.12 2.61 6.82
CA ALA A 141 -13.01 2.52 5.37
C ALA A 141 -13.90 1.38 4.84
N HIS A 142 -13.89 1.15 3.53
CA HIS A 142 -14.71 0.12 2.87
C HIS A 142 -13.87 -0.65 1.85
#